data_AF-A0A955EBY5-F1
#
_entry.id   AF-A0A955EBY5-F1
#
_cell.length_a   1.000
_cell.length_b   1.000
_cell.length_c   1.000
_cell.angle_alpha   90.00
_cell.angle_beta   90.00
_cell.angle_gamma   90.00
#
_symmetry.space_group_name_H-M   'P 1'
#
loop_
_entity.id
_entity.type
_entity.pdbx_description
1 polymer ?
#
loop_
_entity_poly.entity_id
_entity_poly.type
_entity_poly.pdbx_seq_one_letter_code
_entity_poly.pdbx_strand_id
1 'polypeptide(L)' 'MSYDLSTDEQIVYDYLVSCKQGARPLHIQQYCWSKGVTVNFHDVLDSLISKGFVTQVQGKPHTLYYAK' A
#
# COMPACT_ATOMS: atom_id res chain seq x y z
N MET A 1 4.81 20.73 5.60
CA MET A 1 4.84 19.78 4.46
C MET A 1 3.64 18.87 4.61
N SER A 2 2.51 19.26 4.01
CA SER A 2 1.32 18.41 3.94
C SER A 2 1.60 17.38 2.85
N TYR A 3 1.99 16.18 3.25
CA TYR A 3 1.97 15.05 2.32
C TYR A 3 0.50 14.71 2.14
N ASP A 4 -0.18 15.41 1.23
CA ASP A 4 -1.54 15.06 0.80
C ASP A 4 -1.43 13.70 0.11
N LEU A 5 -1.71 12.65 0.89
CA LEU A 5 -1.95 11.33 0.37
C LEU A 5 -3.23 11.43 -0.46
N SER A 6 -3.15 11.03 -1.74
CA SER A 6 -4.32 10.89 -2.60
C SER A 6 -5.31 9.92 -1.95
N THR A 7 -6.59 10.02 -2.30
CA THR A 7 -7.63 9.11 -1.77
C THR A 7 -7.22 7.63 -1.91
N ASP A 8 -6.59 7.26 -3.03
CA ASP A 8 -6.09 5.89 -3.27
C ASP A 8 -4.91 5.52 -2.35
N GLU A 9 -3.98 6.44 -2.13
CA GLU A 9 -2.86 6.24 -1.20
C GLU A 9 -3.36 6.08 0.24
N GLN A 10 -4.36 6.85 0.64
CA GLN A 10 -4.99 6.71 1.96
C GLN A 10 -5.69 5.37 2.12
N ILE A 11 -6.43 4.91 1.10
CA ILE A 11 -7.10 3.60 1.12
C ILE A 11 -6.08 2.47 1.27
N VAL A 12 -4.98 2.50 0.51
CA VAL A 12 -3.92 1.49 0.60
C VAL A 12 -3.20 1.57 1.94
N TYR A 13 -2.89 2.78 2.41
CA TYR A 13 -2.21 2.98 3.69
C TYR A 13 -3.08 2.50 4.86
N ASP A 14 -4.36 2.86 4.91
CA ASP A 14 -5.29 2.40 5.95
C ASP A 14 -5.44 0.87 5.99
N TYR A 15 -5.48 0.25 4.81
CA TYR A 15 -5.46 -1.20 4.69
C TYR A 15 -4.17 -1.82 5.24
N LEU A 16 -3.01 -1.24 4.91
CA LEU A 16 -1.71 -1.68 5.43
C LEU A 16 -1.57 -1.47 6.94
N VAL A 17 -2.11 -0.37 7.48
CA VAL A 17 -2.17 -0.09 8.92
C VAL A 17 -3.05 -1.11 9.64
N SER A 18 -4.19 -1.46 9.05
CA SER A 18 -5.06 -2.53 9.55
C SER A 18 -4.38 -3.90 9.48
N CYS A 19 -3.60 -4.15 8.44
CA CYS A 19 -2.77 -5.34 8.27
C CYS A 19 -1.44 -5.24 9.06
N LYS A 20 -1.50 -5.35 10.38
CA LYS A 20 -0.32 -5.38 11.28
C LYS A 20 0.76 -6.41 10.92
N GLN A 21 0.41 -7.45 10.15
CA GLN A 21 1.30 -8.54 9.75
C GLN A 21 1.96 -8.31 8.38
N GLY A 22 1.70 -7.16 7.75
CA GLY A 22 2.11 -6.87 6.38
C GLY A 22 1.15 -7.46 5.36
N ALA A 23 0.89 -6.72 4.29
CA ALA A 23 0.01 -7.16 3.21
C ALA A 23 0.81 -7.63 2.00
N ARG A 24 0.29 -8.65 1.32
CA ARG A 24 0.81 -9.10 0.04
C ARG A 24 0.30 -8.20 -1.08
N PRO A 25 1.07 -7.98 -2.16
CA PRO A 25 0.64 -7.18 -3.31
C PRO A 25 -0.70 -7.65 -3.87
N LEU A 26 -0.94 -8.97 -3.89
CA LEU A 26 -2.20 -9.57 -4.35
C LEU A 26 -3.41 -9.13 -3.51
N HIS A 27 -3.28 -9.06 -2.18
CA HIS A 27 -4.37 -8.60 -1.31
C HIS A 27 -4.59 -7.10 -1.43
N ILE A 28 -3.51 -6.32 -1.57
CA ILE A 28 -3.60 -4.87 -1.77
C ILE A 28 -4.33 -4.59 -3.08
N GLN A 29 -3.99 -5.30 -4.16
CA GLN A 29 -4.65 -5.19 -5.45
C GLN A 29 -6.15 -5.56 -5.36
N GLN A 30 -6.49 -6.66 -4.68
CA GLN A 30 -7.89 -7.05 -4.48
C GLN A 30 -8.67 -5.99 -3.68
N TYR A 31 -8.06 -5.41 -2.65
CA TYR A 31 -8.68 -4.36 -1.85
C TYR A 31 -8.88 -3.07 -2.66
N CYS A 32 -7.88 -2.65 -3.44
CA CYS A 32 -7.98 -1.54 -4.38
C CYS A 32 -9.15 -1.73 -5.36
N TRP A 33 -9.25 -2.90 -5.99
CA TRP A 33 -10.38 -3.21 -6.88
C TRP A 33 -11.72 -3.19 -6.16
N SER A 34 -11.81 -3.74 -4.94
CA SER A 34 -13.03 -3.70 -4.14
C SER A 34 -13.47 -2.28 -3.76
N LYS A 35 -12.51 -1.34 -3.69
CA LYS A 35 -12.76 0.08 -3.39
C LYS A 35 -12.96 0.93 -4.64
N GLY A 36 -12.87 0.35 -5.83
CA GLY A 36 -12.99 1.07 -7.10
C GLY A 36 -11.75 1.88 -7.47
N VAL A 37 -10.60 1.60 -6.85
CA VAL A 37 -9.32 2.19 -7.22
C VAL A 37 -8.91 1.63 -8.58
N THR A 38 -9.01 2.46 -9.61
CA THR A 38 -8.58 2.14 -10.99
C THR A 38 -7.13 2.53 -11.26
N VAL A 39 -6.51 3.28 -10.34
CA VAL A 39 -5.11 3.70 -10.43
C VAL A 39 -4.18 2.49 -10.27
N ASN A 40 -3.03 2.55 -10.94
CA ASN A 40 -2.03 1.48 -10.84
C ASN A 40 -1.50 1.40 -9.40
N PHE A 41 -1.88 0.36 -8.66
CA PHE A 41 -1.51 0.21 -7.24
C PHE A 41 0.01 0.14 -7.03
N HIS A 42 0.78 -0.24 -8.05
CA HIS A 42 2.24 -0.18 -8.01
C HIS A 42 2.74 1.25 -7.86
N ASP A 43 2.15 2.21 -8.57
CA ASP A 43 2.47 3.64 -8.48
C ASP A 43 2.11 4.20 -7.10
N VAL A 44 0.93 3.81 -6.60
CA VAL A 44 0.47 4.17 -5.25
C VAL A 44 1.42 3.63 -4.19
N LEU A 45 1.85 2.38 -4.30
CA LEU A 45 2.82 1.77 -3.39
C LEU A 45 4.19 2.44 -3.50
N ASP A 46 4.68 2.71 -4.71
CA ASP A 46 5.97 3.37 -4.92
C ASP A 46 5.97 4.78 -4.34
N SER A 47 4.90 5.55 -4.54
CA SER A 47 4.71 6.86 -3.92
C SER A 47 4.68 6.77 -2.39
N LEU A 48 3.93 5.81 -1.82
CA LEU A 48 3.89 5.58 -0.37
C LEU A 48 5.26 5.20 0.21
N ILE A 49 6.04 4.41 -0.53
CA ILE A 49 7.41 4.02 -0.15
C ILE A 49 8.35 5.22 -0.24
N SER A 50 8.27 5.99 -1.32
CA SER A 50 9.06 7.20 -1.56
C SER A 50 8.79 8.29 -0.51
N LYS A 51 7.52 8.44 -0.10
CA LYS A 51 7.10 9.31 1.00
C LYS A 51 7.49 8.77 2.39
N GLY A 52 7.90 7.49 2.49
CA GLY A 52 8.33 6.87 3.74
C GLY A 52 7.20 6.36 4.64
N PHE A 53 5.96 6.31 4.15
CA PHE A 53 4.80 5.77 4.86
C PHE A 53 4.74 4.25 4.82
N VAL A 54 5.23 3.63 3.76
CA VAL A 54 5.21 2.18 3.57
C VAL A 54 6.63 1.63 3.43
N THR A 55 6.89 0.48 4.06
CA THR A 55 8.12 -0.27 3.89
C THR A 55 7.84 -1.54 3.12
N GLN A 56 8.54 -1.74 2.01
CA GLN A 56 8.54 -2.99 1.27
C GLN A 56 9.60 -3.92 1.84
N VAL A 57 9.20 -5.12 2.23
CA VAL A 57 10.11 -6.19 2.69
C VAL A 57 10.00 -7.35 1.71
N GLN A 58 11.05 -7.55 0.91
CA GLN A 58 11.17 -8.72 0.06
C GLN A 58 11.62 -9.93 0.89
N GLY A 59 10.68 -10.82 1.22
CA GLY A 59 10.96 -12.12 1.83
C GLY A 59 10.68 -13.26 0.85
N LYS A 60 11.43 -14.36 0.95
CA LYS A 60 10.99 -15.63 0.32
C LYS A 60 9.94 -16.26 1.24
N PRO A 61 8.73 -16.61 0.76
CA PRO A 61 8.31 -16.75 -0.65
C PRO A 61 7.60 -15.52 -1.28
N HIS A 62 7.24 -14.48 -0.52
CA HIS A 62 6.48 -13.33 -1.04
C HIS A 62 6.96 -11.98 -0.48
N THR A 63 6.91 -10.95 -1.32
CA THR A 63 7.07 -9.55 -0.92
C THR A 63 5.89 -9.11 -0.05
N LEU A 64 6.20 -8.50 1.09
CA LEU A 64 5.22 -7.94 2.02
C LEU A 64 5.41 -6.43 2.14
N TYR A 65 4.31 -5.71 2.24
CA TYR A 65 4.29 -4.27 2.46
C TYR A 65 3.77 -3.99 3.86
N TYR A 66 4.43 -3.09 4.58
CA TYR A 66 4.10 -2.72 5.94
C TYR A 66 3.86 -1.21 6.00
N ALA A 67 2.76 -0.78 6.62
CA ALA A 67 2.62 0.62 7.01
C ALA A 67 3.56 0.92 8.18
N LYS A 68 4.14 2.12 8.16
CA LYS A 68 5.01 2.64 9.21
C LYS A 68 4.25 3.60 10.12
#